data_AF-A0A2S9GQL2-F1
#
_entry.id   AF-A0A2S9GQL2-F1
#
_cell.length_a   1.000
_cell.length_b   1.000
_cell.length_c   1.000
_cell.angle_alpha   90.00
_cell.angle_beta   90.00
_cell.angle_gamma   90.00
#
_symmetry.space_group_name_H-M   'P 1'
#
loop_
_entity.id
_entity.type
_entity.pdbx_description
1 polymer ?
#
loop_
_entity_poly.entity_id
_entity_poly.type
_entity_poly.pdbx_seq_one_letter_code
_entity_poly.pdbx_strand_id
1 'polypeptide(L)' 'RPAVADLVDRGSRTGDVAAKVLSGARDSALQTAERISREQGAEDAADAIHAARGATGVLSAEELPIAEYDE' A
#
# COMPACT_ATOMS: atom_id res chain seq x y z
N ARG A 1 -20.15 9.26 -29.72
CA ARG A 1 -18.82 9.68 -29.22
C ARG A 1 -18.90 9.49 -27.71
N PRO A 2 -18.07 8.63 -27.08
CA PRO A 2 -18.17 8.44 -25.64
C PRO A 2 -17.93 9.79 -24.95
N ALA A 3 -18.83 10.17 -24.04
CA ALA A 3 -18.70 11.41 -23.31
C ALA A 3 -17.52 11.28 -22.35
N VAL A 4 -16.76 12.35 -22.15
CA VAL A 4 -15.63 12.38 -21.21
C VAL A 4 -16.05 11.89 -19.81
N ALA A 5 -17.33 12.03 -19.45
CA ALA A 5 -17.95 11.48 -18.25
C ALA A 5 -17.87 9.94 -18.14
N ASP A 6 -18.09 9.18 -19.23
CA ASP A 6 -18.01 7.71 -19.22
C ASP A 6 -16.57 7.19 -19.09
N LEU A 7 -15.59 8.02 -19.46
CA LEU A 7 -14.16 7.74 -19.28
C LEU A 7 -13.70 8.04 -17.84
N VAL A 8 -14.28 9.07 -17.20
CA VAL A 8 -14.03 9.41 -15.79
C VAL A 8 -14.60 8.34 -14.85
N ASP A 9 -15.83 7.87 -15.10
CA ASP A 9 -16.45 6.80 -14.31
C ASP A 9 -15.78 5.42 -14.46
N ARG A 10 -15.08 5.19 -15.58
CA ARG A 10 -14.25 4.00 -15.79
C ARG A 10 -12.81 4.19 -15.30
N GLY A 11 -12.37 5.45 -15.21
CA GLY A 11 -11.07 5.88 -14.69
C GLY A 11 -10.99 5.78 -13.17
N SER A 12 -12.09 5.99 -12.44
CA SER A 12 -12.13 5.87 -10.97
C SER A 12 -11.81 4.45 -10.52
N ARG A 13 -12.53 3.44 -11.03
CA ARG A 13 -12.32 2.02 -10.67
C ARG A 13 -10.94 1.46 -11.06
N THR A 14 -10.37 1.96 -12.16
CA THR A 14 -9.03 1.52 -12.63
C THR A 14 -7.91 2.28 -11.90
N GLY A 15 -8.15 3.54 -11.54
CA GLY A 15 -7.23 4.37 -10.75
C GLY A 15 -7.01 3.81 -9.36
N ASP A 16 -8.07 3.30 -8.72
CA ASP A 16 -7.98 2.67 -7.40
C ASP A 16 -7.09 1.43 -7.42
N VAL A 17 -7.22 0.57 -8.44
CA VAL A 17 -6.37 -0.62 -8.60
C VAL A 17 -4.91 -0.22 -8.83
N ALA A 18 -4.65 0.77 -9.68
CA ALA A 18 -3.30 1.25 -9.93
C ALA A 18 -2.66 1.86 -8.68
N ALA A 19 -3.42 2.63 -7.89
CA ALA A 19 -2.98 3.18 -6.62
C ALA A 19 -2.64 2.08 -5.60
N LYS A 20 -3.48 1.04 -5.51
CA LYS A 20 -3.24 -0.13 -4.65
C LYS A 20 -1.99 -0.90 -5.04
N VAL A 21 -1.82 -1.17 -6.33
CA VAL A 21 -0.61 -1.84 -6.86
C VAL A 21 0.64 -1.02 -6.55
N LEU A 22 0.61 0.29 -6.79
CA LEU A 22 1.74 1.17 -6.48
C LEU A 22 2.05 1.19 -4.98
N SER A 23 1.02 1.27 -4.14
CA SER A 23 1.16 1.23 -2.68
C SER A 23 1.77 -0.10 -2.20
N GLY A 24 1.29 -1.23 -2.73
CA GLY A 24 1.84 -2.56 -2.42
C GLY A 24 3.28 -2.75 -2.92
N ALA A 25 3.64 -2.19 -4.08
CA ALA A 25 5.00 -2.22 -4.59
C ALA A 25 5.95 -1.41 -3.69
N ARG A 26 5.51 -0.22 -3.24
CA ARG A 26 6.24 0.60 -2.28
C ARG A 26 6.40 -0.09 -0.93
N ASP A 27 5.33 -0.71 -0.41
CA ASP A 27 5.36 -1.47 0.84
C ASP A 27 6.37 -2.61 0.78
N SER A 28 6.33 -3.41 -0.29
CA SER A 28 7.27 -4.53 -0.50
C SER A 28 8.72 -4.07 -0.59
N ALA A 29 8.96 -2.92 -1.24
CA ALA A 29 10.28 -2.32 -1.32
C ALA A 29 10.79 -1.87 0.06
N LEU A 30 9.94 -1.22 0.87
CA LEU A 30 10.28 -0.81 2.23
C LEU A 30 10.52 -2.02 3.13
N GLN A 31 9.69 -3.06 3.05
CA GLN A 31 9.89 -4.31 3.79
C GLN A 31 11.24 -4.96 3.45
N THR A 32 11.59 -4.99 2.17
CA THR A 32 12.89 -5.52 1.72
C THR A 32 14.06 -4.69 2.25
N ALA A 33 13.93 -3.36 2.23
CA ALA A 33 14.94 -2.46 2.76
C ALA A 33 15.12 -2.61 4.28
N GLU A 34 14.02 -2.69 5.04
CA GLU A 34 14.05 -2.93 6.50
C GLU A 34 14.79 -4.23 6.82
N ARG A 35 14.45 -5.32 6.12
CA ARG A 35 15.08 -6.63 6.33
C ARG A 35 16.59 -6.58 6.10
N ILE A 36 17.03 -5.99 4.98
CA ILE A 36 18.46 -5.85 4.68
C ILE A 36 19.16 -4.99 5.75
N SER A 37 18.55 -3.89 6.20
CA SER A 37 19.10 -3.07 7.28
C SER A 37 19.30 -3.86 8.58
N ARG A 38 18.33 -4.70 8.98
CA ARG A 38 18.45 -5.57 10.16
C ARG A 38 19.54 -6.64 9.99
N GLU A 39 19.59 -7.29 8.81
CA GLU A 39 20.62 -8.28 8.48
C GLU A 39 22.05 -7.71 8.58
N GLN A 40 22.20 -6.42 8.27
CA GLN A 40 23.47 -5.71 8.37
C GLN A 40 23.73 -5.06 9.74
N GLY A 41 22.81 -5.20 10.70
CA GLY A 41 22.91 -4.60 12.05
C GLY A 41 22.68 -3.09 12.09
N ALA A 42 22.08 -2.51 11.05
CA ALA A 42 21.73 -1.09 10.98
C ALA A 42 20.32 -0.84 11.56
N GLU A 43 20.16 -1.05 12.87
CA GLU A 43 18.85 -1.01 13.55
C GLU A 43 18.15 0.35 13.44
N ASP A 44 18.87 1.47 13.63
CA ASP A 44 18.27 2.81 13.51
C ASP A 44 17.67 3.06 12.11
N ALA A 45 18.32 2.55 11.06
CA ALA A 45 17.83 2.65 9.70
C ALA A 45 16.60 1.74 9.50
N ALA A 46 16.66 0.51 10.02
CA ALA A 46 15.53 -0.41 9.98
C ALA A 46 14.30 0.18 10.67
N ASP A 47 14.47 0.80 11.84
CA ASP A 47 13.38 1.40 12.60
C ASP A 47 12.80 2.64 11.91
N ALA A 48 13.64 3.47 11.28
CA ALA A 48 13.17 4.58 10.45
C ALA A 48 12.34 4.09 9.25
N ILE A 49 12.78 3.01 8.59
CA ILE A 49 12.04 2.38 7.47
C ILE A 49 10.72 1.78 7.98
N HIS A 50 10.74 1.12 9.13
CA HIS A 50 9.56 0.55 9.77
C HIS A 50 8.51 1.63 10.10
N ALA A 51 8.96 2.74 10.69
CA ALA A 51 8.10 3.89 10.98
C ALA A 51 7.50 4.50 9.70
N ALA A 52 8.31 4.66 8.64
CA ALA A 52 7.84 5.15 7.35
C ALA A 52 6.81 4.21 6.72
N ARG A 53 6.98 2.88 6.86
CA ARG A 53 6.04 1.87 6.41
C ARG A 53 4.71 1.97 7.17
N GLY A 54 4.76 2.03 8.49
CA GLY A 54 3.58 2.17 9.36
C GLY A 54 2.80 3.47 9.11
N ALA A 55 3.49 4.59 8.87
CA ALA A 55 2.86 5.88 8.58
C ALA A 55 2.10 5.90 7.25
N THR A 56 2.42 4.98 6.33
CA THR A 56 1.78 4.89 5.01
C THR A 56 0.87 3.68 4.86
N GLY A 57 0.43 3.09 5.98
CA GLY A 57 -0.35 1.85 6.08
C GLY A 57 -1.36 1.64 4.94
N VAL A 58 -1.19 0.52 4.25
CA VAL A 58 -1.64 0.25 2.87
C VAL A 58 -3.04 -0.37 2.77
N LEU A 59 -3.85 -0.30 3.82
CA LEU A 59 -5.23 -0.82 3.76
C LEU A 59 -6.23 0.28 4.08
N SER A 60 -7.03 0.64 3.08
CA SER A 60 -8.30 1.34 3.32
C SER A 60 -9.22 0.42 4.13
N ALA A 61 -10.13 0.99 4.92
CA ALA A 61 -11.05 0.21 5.76
C ALA A 61 -11.89 -0.79 4.94
N GLU A 62 -12.08 -0.53 3.65
CA GLU A 62 -12.80 -1.39 2.70
C GLU A 62 -11.99 -2.63 2.26
N GLU A 63 -10.69 -2.67 2.56
CA GLU A 63 -9.75 -3.73 2.16
C GLU A 63 -9.36 -4.66 3.31
N LEU A 64 -9.83 -4.38 4.53
CA LEU A 64 -9.65 -5.28 5.66
C LEU A 64 -10.44 -6.58 5.38
N PRO A 65 -9.81 -7.77 5.37
CA PRO A 65 -10.41 -9.02 4.89
C PRO A 65 -11.51 -9.63 5.75
N ILE A 66 -12.10 -8.92 6.71
CA ILE A 66 -13.10 -9.52 7.59
C ILE A 66 -14.36 -8.66 7.60
N ALA A 67 -15.11 -8.75 6.50
CA ALA A 67 -16.56 -8.77 6.63
C ALA A 67 -16.88 -9.98 7.52
N GLU A 68 -17.60 -9.75 8.63
CA GLU A 68 -17.89 -10.77 9.65
C GLU A 68 -16.65 -11.32 10.38
N TYR A 69 -15.96 -10.49 11.18
CA TYR A 69 -15.33 -11.07 12.38
C TYR A 69 -16.48 -11.50 13.29
N ASP A 70 -17.00 -12.70 13.04
CA ASP A 70 -17.87 -13.37 13.99
C ASP A 70 -17.10 -13.46 15.31
N GLU A 71 -17.69 -12.87 16.36
CA GLU A 71 -17.21 -12.98 17.74
C GLU A 71 -17.04 -14.44 18.19
#